data_AF-A7XK83-F1
#
_entry.id   AF-A7XK83-F1
#
_cell.length_a   1.000
_cell.length_b   1.000
_cell.length_c   1.000
_cell.angle_alpha   90.00
_cell.angle_beta   90.00
_cell.angle_gamma   90.00
#
_symmetry.space_group_name_H-M   'P 1'
#
loop_
_entity.id
_entity.type
_entity.pdbx_description
1 polymer ?
#
loop_
_entity_poly.entity_id
_entity_poly.type
_entity_poly.pdbx_seq_one_letter_code
_entity_poly.pdbx_strand_id
1 'polypeptide(L)'
;AKCYRFQNKKPFIKSRFCRGVPDPKIRIYDVGNRKASVDTFPFVAHLVSDEKEQLSSEALEAARIAANRYLTKYCGKDNFHMRVRCHPFQVLRINKMLSCAGADRLQTGMRHAYGKPAGVAARVAIGQPIISVRSKDSFGPSVVEALRRAKFKFPGRQKVLGSKK
;
A
#
# COMPACT_ATOMS: atom_id res chain seq x y z
N ALA A 1 -0.21 11.80 5.47
CA ALA A 1 0.82 10.74 5.49
C ALA A 1 2.20 11.19 5.98
N LYS A 2 2.61 12.47 5.84
CA LYS A 2 3.96 12.95 6.19
C LYS A 2 4.47 12.49 7.58
N CYS A 3 3.64 12.61 8.62
CA CYS A 3 3.99 12.23 9.99
C CYS A 3 4.29 10.74 10.20
N TYR A 4 3.82 9.87 9.30
CA TYR A 4 3.96 8.41 9.41
C TYR A 4 4.82 7.80 8.29
N ARG A 5 5.42 8.61 7.40
CA ARG A 5 6.18 8.11 6.24
C ARG A 5 7.39 7.27 6.66
N PHE A 6 8.15 7.72 7.65
CA PHE A 6 9.40 7.07 8.04
C PHE A 6 9.21 6.00 9.09
N GLN A 7 10.06 4.97 9.06
CA GLN A 7 10.05 3.87 10.01
C GLN A 7 10.84 4.21 11.28
N ASN A 8 10.29 5.08 12.13
CA ASN A 8 10.96 5.56 13.35
C ASN A 8 10.70 4.73 14.62
N LYS A 9 9.68 3.85 14.62
CA LYS A 9 9.28 3.06 15.79
C LYS A 9 9.45 1.56 15.54
N LYS A 10 9.51 0.78 16.62
CA LYS A 10 9.46 -0.69 16.55
C LYS A 10 8.14 -1.16 15.92
N PRO A 11 8.12 -2.33 15.27
CA PRO A 11 6.89 -2.91 14.75
C PRO A 11 5.80 -3.00 15.83
N PHE A 12 4.59 -2.53 15.50
CA PHE A 12 3.44 -2.58 16.41
C PHE A 12 2.24 -3.10 15.63
N ILE A 13 1.77 -4.30 15.99
CA ILE A 13 0.76 -5.04 15.25
C ILE A 13 -0.52 -5.20 16.06
N LYS A 14 -1.64 -5.44 15.35
CA LYS A 14 -2.89 -5.93 15.97
C LYS A 14 -2.57 -7.22 16.71
N SER A 15 -2.88 -7.27 18.01
CA SER A 15 -2.51 -8.38 18.90
C SER A 15 -3.42 -8.39 20.13
N ARG A 16 -3.28 -9.40 21.00
CA ARG A 16 -4.01 -9.46 22.28
C ARG A 16 -3.82 -8.22 23.17
N PHE A 17 -2.69 -7.52 22.99
CA PHE A 17 -2.31 -6.30 23.70
C PHE A 17 -2.73 -5.02 22.97
N CYS A 18 -2.90 -5.06 21.65
CA CYS A 18 -3.36 -3.93 20.84
C CYS A 18 -4.76 -4.22 20.29
N ARG A 19 -5.76 -3.88 21.11
CA ARG A 19 -7.19 -4.00 20.79
C ARG A 19 -7.70 -2.69 20.18
N GLY A 20 -8.83 -2.76 19.46
CA GLY A 20 -9.46 -1.58 18.84
C GLY A 20 -8.69 -1.01 17.64
N VAL A 21 -7.90 -1.84 16.96
CA VAL A 21 -7.21 -1.46 15.72
C VAL A 21 -8.23 -1.39 14.58
N PRO A 22 -8.29 -0.29 13.82
CA PRO A 22 -9.17 -0.20 12.66
C PRO A 22 -8.74 -1.18 11.58
N ASP A 23 -9.70 -1.73 10.84
CA ASP A 23 -9.41 -2.64 9.75
C ASP A 23 -8.77 -1.90 8.55
N PRO A 24 -7.86 -2.55 7.80
CA PRO A 24 -7.17 -1.93 6.68
C PRO A 24 -8.15 -1.55 5.56
N LYS A 25 -7.88 -0.41 4.91
CA LYS A 25 -8.70 0.05 3.78
C LYS A 25 -8.59 -0.87 2.57
N ILE A 26 -7.39 -1.40 2.29
CA ILE A 26 -7.19 -2.44 1.29
C ILE A 26 -7.70 -3.79 1.82
N ARG A 27 -8.68 -4.36 1.12
CA ARG A 27 -9.26 -5.68 1.44
C ARG A 27 -8.96 -6.74 0.39
N ILE A 28 -8.71 -6.33 -0.85
CA ILE A 28 -8.47 -7.21 -1.99
C ILE A 28 -7.04 -7.02 -2.45
N TYR A 29 -6.23 -8.07 -2.38
CA TYR A 29 -4.82 -8.02 -2.76
C TYR A 29 -4.59 -8.54 -4.18
N ASP A 30 -5.41 -9.47 -4.64
CA ASP A 30 -5.33 -10.08 -5.98
C ASP A 30 -6.51 -9.64 -6.84
N VAL A 31 -6.25 -9.16 -8.05
CA VAL A 31 -7.26 -8.73 -9.03
C VAL A 31 -6.90 -9.20 -10.44
N GLY A 32 -7.91 -9.22 -11.33
CA GLY A 32 -7.80 -9.84 -12.65
C GLY A 32 -8.01 -11.36 -12.58
N ASN A 33 -7.41 -12.08 -13.53
CA ASN A 33 -7.55 -13.53 -13.63
C ASN A 33 -6.60 -14.29 -12.69
N ARG A 34 -6.97 -14.36 -11.41
CA ARG A 34 -6.20 -15.07 -10.38
C ARG A 34 -6.11 -16.59 -10.60
N LYS A 35 -7.03 -17.17 -11.37
CA LYS A 35 -7.09 -18.61 -11.67
C LYS A 35 -6.28 -19.00 -12.91
N ALA A 36 -5.77 -18.04 -13.67
CA ALA A 36 -4.98 -18.31 -14.86
C ALA A 36 -3.74 -19.15 -14.51
N SER A 37 -3.41 -20.09 -15.41
CA SER A 37 -2.20 -20.90 -15.33
C SER A 37 -0.96 -20.00 -15.34
N VAL A 38 0.15 -20.56 -14.86
CA VAL A 38 1.46 -19.88 -14.88
C VAL A 38 1.89 -19.58 -16.32
N ASP A 39 1.67 -20.52 -17.24
CA ASP A 39 2.10 -20.42 -18.64
C ASP A 39 1.31 -19.37 -19.45
N THR A 40 0.13 -18.97 -18.96
CA THR A 40 -0.73 -18.01 -19.67
C THR A 40 -0.19 -16.58 -19.65
N PHE A 41 0.63 -16.24 -18.64
CA PHE A 41 1.10 -14.88 -18.40
C PHE A 41 2.63 -14.83 -18.23
N PRO A 42 3.39 -14.89 -19.34
CA PRO A 42 4.85 -14.85 -19.31
C PRO A 42 5.41 -13.48 -18.92
N PHE A 43 4.73 -12.38 -19.27
CA PHE A 43 5.21 -11.04 -18.94
C PHE A 43 4.97 -10.75 -17.46
N VAL A 44 6.02 -10.36 -16.73
CA VAL A 44 5.90 -9.94 -15.34
C VAL A 44 6.60 -8.60 -15.12
N ALA A 45 5.91 -7.67 -14.48
CA ALA A 45 6.47 -6.39 -14.03
C ALA A 45 6.18 -6.13 -12.56
N HIS A 46 7.13 -5.48 -11.90
CA HIS A 46 7.06 -5.14 -10.48
C HIS A 46 7.20 -3.63 -10.28
N LEU A 47 6.36 -3.09 -9.40
CA LEU A 47 6.57 -1.78 -8.80
C LEU A 47 7.33 -1.97 -7.49
N VAL A 48 8.54 -1.46 -7.43
CA VAL A 48 9.51 -1.68 -6.35
C VAL A 48 9.79 -0.37 -5.61
N SER A 49 9.90 -0.42 -4.29
CA SER A 49 10.29 0.73 -3.48
C SER A 49 11.80 0.98 -3.57
N ASP A 50 12.22 2.21 -3.83
CA ASP A 50 13.63 2.63 -3.78
C ASP A 50 13.99 3.27 -2.43
N GLU A 51 13.00 3.40 -1.54
CA GLU A 51 13.16 4.00 -0.21
C GLU A 51 12.60 3.07 0.88
N LYS A 52 13.14 3.22 2.09
CA LYS A 52 12.62 2.53 3.29
C LYS A 52 11.58 3.41 3.98
N GLU A 53 10.31 3.07 3.79
CA GLU A 53 9.20 3.90 4.25
C GLU A 53 7.98 3.07 4.72
N GLN A 54 6.93 3.75 5.12
CA GLN A 54 5.63 3.17 5.46
C GLN A 54 4.58 3.63 4.45
N LEU A 55 3.92 2.67 3.81
CA LEU A 55 2.83 2.90 2.87
C LEU A 55 1.50 2.71 3.60
N SER A 56 0.66 3.75 3.62
CA SER A 56 -0.63 3.64 4.31
C SER A 56 -1.58 2.69 3.59
N SER A 57 -2.53 2.09 4.32
CA SER A 57 -3.51 1.17 3.72
C SER A 57 -4.37 1.83 2.65
N GLU A 58 -4.65 3.12 2.80
CA GLU A 58 -5.40 3.95 1.85
C GLU A 58 -4.58 4.18 0.58
N ALA A 59 -3.27 4.39 0.70
CA ALA A 59 -2.37 4.53 -0.45
C ALA A 59 -2.28 3.24 -1.26
N LEU A 60 -2.20 2.08 -0.59
CA LEU A 60 -2.23 0.77 -1.25
C LEU A 60 -3.54 0.56 -2.01
N GLU A 61 -4.67 0.90 -1.42
CA GLU A 61 -5.98 0.78 -2.08
C GLU A 61 -6.11 1.74 -3.27
N ALA A 62 -5.68 3.00 -3.12
CA ALA A 62 -5.68 3.97 -4.20
C ALA A 62 -4.80 3.55 -5.37
N ALA A 63 -3.61 3.01 -5.09
CA ALA A 63 -2.69 2.48 -6.11
C ALA A 63 -3.29 1.28 -6.84
N ARG A 64 -3.91 0.34 -6.09
CA ARG A 64 -4.60 -0.83 -6.65
C ARG A 64 -5.74 -0.42 -7.57
N ILE A 65 -6.59 0.52 -7.16
CA ILE A 65 -7.69 1.03 -8.00
C ILE A 65 -7.15 1.70 -9.27
N ALA A 66 -6.11 2.54 -9.13
CA ALA A 66 -5.52 3.25 -10.27
C ALA A 66 -4.95 2.29 -11.32
N ALA A 67 -4.16 1.29 -10.90
CA ALA A 67 -3.63 0.28 -11.80
C ALA A 67 -4.74 -0.57 -12.42
N ASN A 68 -5.68 -1.07 -11.60
CA ASN A 68 -6.75 -1.95 -12.07
C ASN A 68 -7.67 -1.26 -13.09
N ARG A 69 -8.00 0.03 -12.88
CA ARG A 69 -8.82 0.79 -13.81
C ARG A 69 -8.16 0.94 -15.18
N TYR A 70 -6.85 1.17 -15.21
CA TYR A 70 -6.09 1.27 -16.46
C TYR A 70 -5.98 -0.10 -17.15
N LEU A 71 -5.56 -1.14 -16.43
CA LEU A 71 -5.41 -2.50 -16.98
C LEU A 71 -6.72 -3.04 -17.52
N THR A 72 -7.83 -2.86 -16.79
CA THR A 72 -9.15 -3.31 -17.26
C THR A 72 -9.55 -2.62 -18.57
N LYS A 73 -9.24 -1.33 -18.72
CA LYS A 73 -9.59 -0.55 -19.92
C LYS A 73 -8.78 -0.98 -21.15
N TYR A 74 -7.47 -1.18 -20.99
CA TYR A 74 -6.57 -1.38 -22.13
C TYR A 74 -6.19 -2.84 -22.39
N CYS A 75 -6.17 -3.68 -21.36
CA CYS A 75 -5.82 -5.10 -21.47
C CYS A 75 -7.05 -6.01 -21.41
N GLY A 76 -8.13 -5.57 -20.77
CA GLY A 76 -9.27 -6.42 -20.42
C GLY A 76 -9.01 -7.22 -19.14
N LYS A 77 -10.08 -7.48 -18.38
CA LYS A 77 -10.00 -8.06 -17.02
C LYS A 77 -9.32 -9.44 -16.97
N ASP A 78 -9.47 -10.24 -18.02
CA ASP A 78 -9.02 -11.64 -18.04
C ASP A 78 -7.59 -11.83 -18.56
N ASN A 79 -6.95 -10.76 -19.04
CA ASN A 79 -5.61 -10.80 -19.65
C ASN A 79 -4.47 -10.38 -18.69
N PHE A 80 -4.77 -10.11 -17.43
CA PHE A 80 -3.78 -9.81 -16.42
C PHE A 80 -4.13 -10.42 -15.07
N HIS A 81 -3.12 -10.58 -14.23
CA HIS A 81 -3.27 -10.83 -12.80
C HIS A 81 -2.35 -9.89 -12.05
N MET A 82 -2.95 -9.03 -11.21
CA MET A 82 -2.22 -8.08 -10.38
C MET A 82 -2.35 -8.49 -8.92
N ARG A 83 -1.22 -8.49 -8.22
CA ARG A 83 -1.11 -8.74 -6.79
C ARG A 83 -0.42 -7.61 -6.06
N VAL A 84 -1.08 -7.05 -5.06
CA VAL A 84 -0.43 -6.20 -4.05
C VAL A 84 0.30 -7.12 -3.07
N ARG A 85 1.63 -7.00 -3.01
CA ARG A 85 2.51 -7.87 -2.22
C ARG A 85 2.62 -7.39 -0.76
N CYS A 86 2.57 -6.09 -0.54
CA CYS A 86 2.70 -5.47 0.78
C CYS A 86 1.38 -5.55 1.57
N HIS A 87 1.46 -5.98 2.83
CA HIS A 87 0.32 -6.05 3.75
C HIS A 87 0.50 -5.06 4.91
N PRO A 88 -0.52 -4.24 5.23
CA PRO A 88 -0.43 -3.21 6.25
C PRO A 88 -0.68 -3.76 7.66
N PHE A 89 0.35 -4.33 8.27
CA PHE A 89 0.28 -4.83 9.65
C PHE A 89 0.71 -3.82 10.71
N GLN A 90 1.46 -2.79 10.32
CA GLN A 90 1.93 -1.77 11.26
C GLN A 90 0.78 -0.85 11.65
N VAL A 91 0.43 -0.84 12.93
CA VAL A 91 -0.55 0.08 13.52
C VAL A 91 0.09 1.43 13.78
N LEU A 92 -0.58 2.47 13.30
CA LEU A 92 -0.26 3.88 13.54
C LEU A 92 -1.08 4.38 14.72
N ARG A 93 -0.42 5.14 15.61
CA ARG A 93 -1.05 5.68 16.82
C ARG A 93 -1.09 7.20 16.76
N ILE A 94 -2.18 7.78 17.26
CA ILE A 94 -2.38 9.22 17.37
C ILE A 94 -2.76 9.58 18.81
N ASN A 95 -2.08 10.57 19.39
CA ASN A 95 -2.57 11.26 20.57
C ASN A 95 -3.43 12.42 20.06
N LYS A 96 -4.76 12.28 20.11
CA LYS A 96 -5.67 13.29 19.56
C LYS A 96 -5.68 14.51 20.48
N MET A 97 -5.32 15.66 19.94
CA MET A 97 -5.46 16.96 20.62
C MET A 97 -6.83 17.54 20.31
N LEU A 98 -7.42 18.22 21.29
CA LEU A 98 -8.68 18.97 21.10
C LEU A 98 -8.35 20.25 20.33
N SER A 99 -9.09 20.52 19.27
CA SER A 99 -8.90 21.71 18.42
C SER A 99 -9.98 22.78 18.63
N CYS A 100 -10.69 22.74 19.76
CA CYS A 100 -11.74 23.70 20.10
C CYS A 100 -11.18 24.85 20.98
N ALA A 101 -11.90 25.99 21.00
CA ALA A 101 -11.56 27.08 21.92
C ALA A 101 -11.64 26.61 23.38
N GLY A 102 -10.65 26.97 24.20
CA GLY A 102 -10.56 26.50 25.59
C GLY A 102 -10.10 25.04 25.73
N ALA A 103 -9.48 24.45 24.71
CA ALA A 103 -8.94 23.08 24.76
C ALA A 103 -7.92 22.87 25.88
N ASP A 104 -7.18 23.91 26.26
CA ASP A 104 -6.24 23.91 27.37
C ASP A 104 -6.88 23.52 28.71
N ARG A 105 -8.16 23.86 28.90
CA ARG A 105 -8.90 23.55 30.14
C ARG A 105 -9.33 22.08 30.24
N LEU A 106 -9.57 21.45 29.09
CA LEU A 106 -10.15 20.10 29.01
C LEU A 106 -9.11 19.04 28.68
N GLN A 107 -8.01 19.43 28.04
CA GLN A 107 -7.00 18.50 27.57
C GLN A 107 -5.85 18.34 28.57
N THR A 108 -5.38 17.11 28.75
CA THR A 108 -4.21 16.80 29.59
C THR A 108 -2.86 17.11 28.92
N GLY A 109 -2.86 17.84 27.80
CA GLY A 109 -1.67 18.13 27.00
C GLY A 109 -0.90 16.85 26.62
N MET A 110 0.36 16.76 27.07
CA MET A 110 1.25 15.62 26.82
C MET A 110 1.32 14.61 27.97
N ARG A 111 0.54 14.80 29.04
CA ARG A 111 0.43 13.80 30.12
C ARG A 111 -0.28 12.55 29.59
N HIS A 112 0.33 11.37 29.79
CA HIS A 112 -0.13 10.09 29.23
C HIS A 112 -0.33 10.12 27.69
N ALA A 113 0.61 10.71 26.96
CA ALA A 113 0.56 10.88 25.50
C ALA A 113 0.64 9.58 24.66
N TYR A 114 0.42 8.40 25.24
CA TYR A 114 0.36 7.16 24.49
C TYR A 114 -0.88 7.14 23.59
N GLY A 115 -0.65 7.31 22.28
CA GLY A 115 -1.73 7.44 21.32
C GLY A 115 -2.60 6.19 21.17
N LYS A 116 -3.83 6.39 20.72
CA LYS A 116 -4.75 5.31 20.35
C LYS A 116 -4.50 4.86 18.90
N PRO A 117 -4.74 3.58 18.55
CA PRO A 117 -4.71 3.12 17.16
C PRO A 117 -5.64 3.96 16.27
N ALA A 118 -5.13 4.42 15.12
CA ALA A 118 -5.91 5.25 14.19
C ALA A 118 -5.81 4.84 12.72
N GLY A 119 -4.79 4.07 12.35
CA GLY A 119 -4.65 3.56 10.99
C GLY A 119 -3.63 2.45 10.92
N VAL A 120 -3.49 1.86 9.74
CA VAL A 120 -2.52 0.79 9.49
C VAL A 120 -1.70 1.09 8.23
N ALA A 121 -0.45 0.66 8.25
CA ALA A 121 0.51 0.87 7.17
C ALA A 121 1.36 -0.38 6.94
N ALA A 122 1.87 -0.53 5.72
CA ALA A 122 2.85 -1.54 5.36
C ALA A 122 4.24 -0.94 5.49
N ARG A 123 5.13 -1.62 6.21
CA ARG A 123 6.55 -1.26 6.27
C ARG A 123 7.24 -1.88 5.07
N VAL A 124 7.92 -1.05 4.28
CA VAL A 124 8.57 -1.47 3.04
C VAL A 124 10.07 -1.17 3.11
N ALA A 125 10.88 -2.11 2.65
CA ALA A 125 12.32 -1.96 2.53
C ALA A 125 12.73 -1.51 1.12
N ILE A 126 13.96 -1.04 0.97
CA ILE A 126 14.56 -0.74 -0.33
C ILE A 126 14.64 -2.04 -1.14
N GLY A 127 14.21 -2.00 -2.41
CA GLY A 127 14.17 -3.17 -3.29
C GLY A 127 12.96 -4.08 -3.10
N GLN A 128 12.07 -3.80 -2.13
CA GLN A 128 10.90 -4.64 -1.90
C GLN A 128 9.79 -4.36 -2.94
N PRO A 129 9.24 -5.40 -3.60
CA PRO A 129 8.12 -5.24 -4.53
C PRO A 129 6.83 -4.93 -3.77
N ILE A 130 6.14 -3.86 -4.20
CA ILE A 130 4.87 -3.39 -3.65
C ILE A 130 3.70 -3.99 -4.44
N ILE A 131 3.74 -3.86 -5.76
CA ILE A 131 2.72 -4.39 -6.68
C ILE A 131 3.44 -5.24 -7.73
N SER A 132 2.87 -6.40 -8.05
CA SER A 132 3.32 -7.28 -9.12
C SER A 132 2.18 -7.50 -10.10
N VAL A 133 2.45 -7.39 -11.39
CA VAL A 133 1.47 -7.67 -12.44
C VAL A 133 2.07 -8.69 -13.38
N ARG A 134 1.31 -9.75 -13.66
CA ARG A 134 1.60 -10.70 -14.74
C ARG A 134 0.56 -10.55 -15.86
N SER A 135 0.98 -10.61 -17.11
CA SER A 135 0.12 -10.51 -18.30
C SER A 135 0.74 -11.26 -19.49
N LYS A 136 0.08 -11.19 -20.64
CA LYS A 136 0.71 -11.54 -21.93
C LYS A 136 1.72 -10.47 -22.34
N ASP A 137 2.73 -10.84 -23.14
CA ASP A 137 3.78 -9.93 -23.62
C ASP A 137 3.24 -8.75 -24.44
N SER A 138 2.17 -8.97 -25.21
CA SER A 138 1.50 -7.94 -26.01
C SER A 138 1.00 -6.77 -25.15
N PHE A 139 0.72 -6.99 -23.87
CA PHE A 139 0.23 -5.97 -22.93
C PHE A 139 1.34 -5.34 -22.07
N GLY A 140 2.61 -5.68 -22.29
CA GLY A 140 3.74 -5.19 -21.51
C GLY A 140 3.77 -3.66 -21.34
N PRO A 141 3.64 -2.86 -22.43
CA PRO A 141 3.62 -1.39 -22.33
C PRO A 141 2.46 -0.86 -21.46
N SER A 142 1.27 -1.47 -21.60
CA SER A 142 0.09 -1.12 -20.80
C SER A 142 0.28 -1.43 -19.31
N VAL A 143 0.97 -2.52 -18.99
CA VAL A 143 1.32 -2.87 -17.61
C VAL A 143 2.29 -1.86 -17.01
N VAL A 144 3.34 -1.48 -17.74
CA VAL A 144 4.31 -0.48 -17.28
C VAL A 144 3.62 0.86 -17.01
N GLU A 145 2.72 1.29 -17.90
CA GLU A 145 1.94 2.52 -17.71
C GLU A 145 0.98 2.43 -16.51
N ALA A 146 0.33 1.28 -16.30
CA ALA A 146 -0.50 1.06 -15.11
C ALA A 146 0.30 1.21 -13.81
N LEU A 147 1.50 0.62 -13.77
CA LEU A 147 2.40 0.72 -12.62
C LEU A 147 2.96 2.13 -12.44
N ARG A 148 3.23 2.86 -13.53
CA ARG A 148 3.60 4.29 -13.48
C ARG A 148 2.48 5.14 -12.89
N ARG A 149 1.22 4.85 -13.20
CA ARG A 149 0.07 5.54 -12.59
C ARG A 149 -0.09 5.20 -11.12
N ALA A 150 0.13 3.95 -10.73
CA ALA A 150 0.11 3.52 -9.34
C ALA A 150 1.23 4.16 -8.51
N LYS A 151 2.43 4.34 -9.10
CA LYS A 151 3.57 5.02 -8.46
C LYS A 151 3.18 6.38 -7.87
N PHE A 152 2.39 7.20 -8.57
CA PHE A 152 1.98 8.52 -8.07
C PHE A 152 1.05 8.48 -6.84
N LYS A 153 0.56 7.30 -6.43
CA LYS A 153 -0.24 7.14 -5.21
C LYS A 153 0.61 6.84 -3.99
N PHE A 154 1.90 6.54 -4.17
CA PHE A 154 2.83 6.29 -3.08
C PHE A 154 3.71 7.52 -2.79
N PRO A 155 4.08 7.73 -1.51
CA PRO A 155 5.16 8.65 -1.16
C PRO A 155 6.50 8.11 -1.69
N GLY A 156 7.52 8.94 -1.80
CA GLY A 156 8.88 8.48 -2.13
C GLY A 156 9.11 8.13 -3.60
N ARG A 157 10.20 7.41 -3.86
CA ARG A 157 10.62 6.98 -5.19
C ARG A 157 10.35 5.49 -5.38
N GLN A 158 9.52 5.17 -6.37
CA GLN A 158 9.34 3.80 -6.85
C GLN A 158 9.92 3.62 -8.25
N LYS A 159 10.37 2.41 -8.52
CA LYS A 159 10.88 1.96 -9.81
C LYS A 159 9.95 0.90 -10.38
N VAL A 160 9.72 0.95 -11.69
CA VAL A 160 9.02 -0.11 -12.42
C VAL A 160 10.08 -0.97 -13.07
N LEU A 161 10.09 -2.27 -12.76
CA LEU A 161 11.10 -3.22 -13.23
C LEU A 161 10.40 -4.37 -13.94
N GLY A 162 10.86 -4.71 -15.15
CA GLY A 162 10.50 -5.97 -15.81
C GLY A 162 11.25 -7.13 -15.17
N SER A 163 10.54 -8.21 -14.88
CA SER A 163 11.15 -9.47 -14.45
C SER A 163 11.75 -10.19 -15.65
N LYS A 164 12.88 -10.87 -15.43
CA LYS A 164 13.46 -11.83 -16.39
C LYS A 164 12.99 -13.28 -16.13
N LYS A 165 12.21 -13.47 -15.08
CA LYS A 165 11.50 -14.71 -14.76
C LYS A 165 10.11 -14.68 -15.36
#